data_AF-A0A354F4A9-F1
#
_entry.id   AF-A0A354F4A9-F1
#
_cell.length_a   1.000
_cell.length_b   1.000
_cell.length_c   1.000
_cell.angle_alpha   90.00
_cell.angle_beta   90.00
_cell.angle_gamma   90.00
#
_symmetry.space_group_name_H-M   'P 1'
#
loop_
_entity.id
_entity.type
_entity.pdbx_description
1 polymer ?
#
loop_
_entity_poly.entity_id
_entity_poly.type
_entity_poly.pdbx_seq_one_letter_code
_entity_poly.pdbx_strand_id
1 'polypeptide(L)' 'MKNEYTAVVKKVNEWWIGWIEEVPGVNCQERTREELLDSLRITLKEALEFNREDALSAAGANFQEEKIAV' A
#
# COMPACT_ATOMS: atom_id res chain seq x y z
N MET A 1 -13.90 -4.29 7.78
CA MET A 1 -13.59 -4.63 6.38
C MET A 1 -12.29 -5.41 6.40
N LYS A 2 -12.22 -6.54 5.69
CA LYS A 2 -10.95 -7.26 5.55
C LYS A 2 -10.05 -6.39 4.69
N ASN A 3 -8.96 -5.90 5.29
CA ASN A 3 -7.92 -5.13 4.60
C ASN A 3 -7.05 -6.10 3.79
N GLU A 4 -7.67 -6.78 2.84
CA GLU A 4 -6.97 -7.62 1.87
C GLU A 4 -6.65 -6.74 0.66
N TYR A 5 -5.38 -6.75 0.25
CA TYR A 5 -4.85 -5.99 -0.87
C TYR A 5 -4.18 -6.96 -1.84
N THR A 6 -4.18 -6.62 -3.11
CA THR A 6 -3.72 -7.49 -4.19
C THR A 6 -2.33 -7.06 -4.64
N ALA A 7 -1.33 -7.91 -4.38
CA ALA A 7 0.01 -7.72 -4.92
C ALA A 7 0.11 -8.33 -6.33
N VAL A 8 0.32 -7.47 -7.34
CA VAL A 8 0.72 -7.89 -8.68
C VAL A 8 2.23 -8.08 -8.69
N VAL A 9 2.71 -9.27 -9.03
CA VAL A 9 4.14 -9.63 -8.94
C VAL A 9 4.66 -10.17 -10.27
N LYS A 10 5.84 -9.70 -10.69
CA LYS A 10 6.50 -10.09 -11.93
C LYS A 10 7.98 -10.37 -11.70
N LYS A 11 8.49 -11.48 -12.24
CA LYS A 11 9.93 -11.75 -12.32
C LYS A 11 10.50 -11.21 -13.64
N VAL A 12 11.57 -10.42 -13.57
CA VAL A 12 12.31 -9.87 -14.72
C VAL A 12 13.80 -10.16 -14.52
N ASN A 13 14.36 -11.05 -15.33
CA ASN A 13 15.72 -11.59 -15.15
C ASN A 13 15.91 -12.13 -13.71
N GLU A 14 16.84 -11.56 -12.97
CA GLU A 14 17.15 -11.91 -11.57
C GLU A 14 16.42 -11.06 -10.53
N TRP A 15 15.44 -10.27 -10.95
CA TRP A 15 14.69 -9.36 -10.08
C TRP A 15 13.21 -9.73 -10.00
N TRP A 16 12.63 -9.49 -8.84
CA TRP A 16 11.19 -9.50 -8.62
C TRP A 16 10.73 -8.06 -8.48
N ILE A 17 9.69 -7.69 -9.22
CA ILE A 17 9.06 -6.37 -9.19
C ILE A 17 7.60 -6.58 -8.82
N GLY A 18 7.06 -5.73 -7.95
CA GLY A 18 5.66 -5.82 -7.58
C GLY A 18 5.01 -4.48 -7.30
N TRP A 19 3.68 -4.50 -7.33
CA TRP A 19 2.79 -3.36 -7.15
C TRP A 19 1.60 -3.78 -6.29
N ILE A 20 1.02 -2.86 -5.52
CA ILE A 20 -0.29 -3.05 -4.91
C ILE A 20 -1.36 -2.46 -5.84
N GLU A 21 -2.26 -3.31 -6.33
CA GLU A 21 -3.24 -2.96 -7.35
C GLU A 21 -4.16 -1.81 -6.92
N GLU A 22 -4.59 -1.83 -5.66
CA GLU A 22 -5.54 -0.86 -5.11
C GLU A 22 -4.89 0.45 -4.67
N VAL A 23 -3.55 0.51 -4.58
CA VAL A 23 -2.84 1.69 -4.05
C VAL A 23 -1.76 2.15 -5.05
N PRO A 24 -2.08 3.11 -5.93
CA PRO A 24 -1.12 3.67 -6.87
C PRO A 24 0.14 4.20 -6.18
N GLY A 25 1.30 3.93 -6.78
CA GLY A 25 2.60 4.37 -6.26
C GLY A 25 3.22 3.43 -5.22
N VAL A 26 2.50 2.43 -4.71
CA VAL A 26 3.09 1.40 -3.85
C VAL A 26 3.70 0.30 -4.72
N ASN A 27 5.02 0.33 -4.86
CA ASN A 27 5.78 -0.66 -5.60
C ASN A 27 7.16 -0.92 -4.97
N CYS A 28 7.69 -2.11 -5.20
CA CYS A 28 9.01 -2.51 -4.72
C CYS A 28 9.72 -3.38 -5.76
N GLN A 29 11.03 -3.51 -5.63
CA GLN A 29 11.84 -4.43 -6.42
C GLN A 29 12.89 -5.10 -5.52
N GLU A 30 12.94 -6.43 -5.52
CA GLU A 30 13.83 -7.21 -4.67
C GLU A 30 14.45 -8.41 -5.41
N ARG A 31 15.44 -9.05 -4.79
CA ARG A 31 16.14 -10.21 -5.37
C ARG A 31 15.36 -11.51 -5.20
N THR A 32 14.55 -11.63 -4.16
CA THR A 32 13.68 -12.78 -3.95
C THR A 32 12.21 -12.37 -3.91
N ARG A 33 11.33 -13.36 -4.14
CA ARG A 33 9.88 -13.14 -4.04
C ARG A 33 9.44 -12.83 -2.60
N GLU A 34 10.10 -13.45 -1.62
CA GLU A 34 9.77 -13.28 -0.21
C GLU A 34 10.11 -11.86 0.25
N GLU A 35 11.34 -11.40 -0.02
CA GLU A 35 11.73 -10.00 0.23
C GLU A 35 10.80 -9.02 -0.46
N LEU A 36 10.42 -9.28 -1.72
CA LEU A 36 9.48 -8.40 -2.44
C LEU A 36 8.15 -8.26 -1.68
N LEU A 37 7.59 -9.38 -1.20
CA LEU A 37 6.32 -9.36 -0.47
C LEU A 37 6.44 -8.67 0.89
N ASP A 38 7.59 -8.79 1.55
CA ASP A 38 7.85 -8.10 2.81
C ASP A 38 8.01 -6.59 2.60
N SER A 39 8.80 -6.17 1.60
CA SER A 39 8.94 -4.76 1.22
C SER A 39 7.60 -4.15 0.83
N LEU A 40 6.81 -4.85 -0.01
CA LEU A 40 5.46 -4.38 -0.39
C LEU A 40 4.54 -4.21 0.83
N ARG A 41 4.60 -5.10 1.82
CA ARG A 41 3.78 -5.00 3.03
C ARG A 41 4.16 -3.78 3.86
N ILE A 42 5.46 -3.50 4.01
CA ILE A 42 5.97 -2.35 4.75
C ILE A 42 5.56 -1.06 4.02
N THR A 43 5.87 -0.95 2.74
CA THR A 43 5.56 0.25 1.94
C THR A 43 4.06 0.50 1.84
N LEU A 44 3.23 -0.55 1.73
CA LEU A 44 1.77 -0.41 1.78
C LEU A 44 1.30 0.18 3.10
N LYS A 45 1.85 -0.30 4.23
CA LYS A 45 1.50 0.22 5.56
C LYS A 45 1.85 1.71 5.66
N GLU A 46 3.05 2.09 5.25
CA GLU A 46 3.52 3.49 5.26
C GLU A 46 2.63 4.38 4.38
N ALA A 47 2.29 3.94 3.17
CA ALA A 47 1.43 4.69 2.27
C ALA A 47 0.01 4.90 2.84
N LEU A 48 -0.56 3.87 3.48
CA LEU A 48 -1.87 3.99 4.13
C LEU A 48 -1.85 4.92 5.35
N GLU A 49 -0.76 4.89 6.13
CA GLU A 49 -0.56 5.80 7.25
C GLU A 49 -0.41 7.25 6.76
N PHE A 50 0.43 7.48 5.75
CA PHE A 50 0.60 8.79 5.13
C PHE A 50 -0.72 9.34 4.57
N ASN A 51 -1.48 8.54 3.83
CA ASN A 51 -2.77 8.97 3.28
C ASN A 51 -3.79 9.32 4.38
N ARG A 52 -3.74 8.60 5.52
CA ARG A 52 -4.60 8.90 6.67
C ARG A 52 -4.19 10.23 7.31
N GLU A 53 -2.90 10.45 7.53
CA GLU A 53 -2.38 11.69 8.10
C GLU A 53 -2.69 12.90 7.21
N ASP A 54 -2.52 12.76 5.89
CA ASP A 54 -2.82 13.82 4.92
C ASP A 54 -4.32 14.17 4.92
N ALA A 55 -5.21 13.16 4.95
CA ALA A 55 -6.65 13.38 5.03
C ALA A 55 -7.07 14.09 6.33
N LEU A 56 -6.49 13.70 7.47
CA LEU A 56 -6.75 14.34 8.77
C LEU A 56 -6.23 15.77 8.79
N SER A 57 -5.03 16.00 8.25
CA SER A 57 -4.43 17.33 8.12
C SER A 57 -5.29 18.24 7.25
N ALA A 58 -5.78 17.74 6.11
CA ALA A 58 -6.66 18.48 5.21
C ALA A 58 -8.03 18.78 5.83
N ALA A 59 -8.58 17.86 6.63
CA ALA A 59 -9.86 18.06 7.32
C ALA A 59 -9.78 19.12 8.43
N GLY A 60 -8.62 19.27 9.06
CA GLY A 60 -8.42 20.22 10.15
C GLY A 60 -9.17 19.83 11.43
N ALA A 61 -10.01 20.71 11.95
CA ALA A 61 -10.75 20.50 13.20
C ALA A 61 -12.25 20.27 12.94
N ASN A 62 -12.93 19.64 13.92
CA ASN A 62 -14.39 19.40 13.91
C ASN A 62 -14.88 18.48 12.78
N PHE A 63 -14.12 17.43 12.45
CA PHE A 63 -14.55 16.40 11.50
C PHE A 63 -15.21 15.20 12.20
N GLN A 64 -15.84 14.33 11.41
CA GLN A 64 -16.35 13.03 11.83
C GLN A 64 -15.81 11.97 10.87
N GLU A 65 -15.51 10.78 11.40
CA GLU A 65 -15.09 9.63 10.59
C GLU A 65 -16.25 8.64 10.46
N GLU A 66 -16.58 8.26 9.22
CA GLU A 66 -17.63 7.29 8.92
C GLU A 66 -17.09 6.16 8.04
N LYS A 67 -17.54 4.93 8.28
CA LYS A 67 -17.12 3.77 7.50
C LYS A 67 -18.00 3.59 6.27
N ILE A 68 -17.40 3.64 5.09
CA ILE A 68 -18.07 3.44 3.81
C ILE A 68 -17.58 2.13 3.18
N ALA A 69 -18.51 1.30 2.73
CA ALA A 69 -18.23 0.11 1.91
C ALA A 69 -18.73 0.35 0.48
N VAL A 70 -18.04 -0.27 -0.50
CA VAL A 70 -18.42 -0.28 -1.92
C VAL A 70 -19.14 -1.57 -2.25
#